data_AF-A0A7C5PDP7-F1
#
_entry.id   AF-A0A7C5PDP7-F1
#
_cell.length_a   1.000
_cell.length_b   1.000
_cell.length_c   1.000
_cell.angle_alpha   90.00
_cell.angle_beta   90.00
_cell.angle_gamma   90.00
#
_symmetry.space_group_name_H-M   'P 1'
#
loop_
_entity.id
_entity.type
_entity.pdbx_description
1 polymer ?
#
loop_
_entity_poly.entity_id
_entity_poly.type
_entity_poly.pdbx_seq_one_letter_code
_entity_poly.pdbx_strand_id
1 'polypeptide(L)'
;MSWLFRRKIQVETAKSVAEQKGILKPETHVWREEVPHPEHLSEFGKFYRENAVVYSAINSLANMIVGVGYFTEAEDQRAKEAVDSYAEKVGLDQIMIQTCKSMLIYGYAPVERFWQNSTLMLKPLPPETVYVRMNPKGEVLGYTQKVFGNQVNFTKDEIIWFCHNFMPGMPYGVGLIEPIYTLLKYKNKILEDICKIVHRYASPLNIWITRADVASLKQAIEQRQPDEDIFIGRAAPEDINVKTLEMDPRGR
;
A
#
# COMPACT_ATOMS: atom_id res chain seq x y z
N MET A 1 -7.98 -70.12 -36.76
CA MET A 1 -6.51 -70.14 -36.62
C MET A 1 -6.02 -68.72 -36.83
N SER A 2 -5.29 -68.13 -35.86
CA SER A 2 -4.63 -66.80 -35.89
C SER A 2 -5.55 -65.57 -36.00
N TRP A 3 -6.01 -64.90 -34.93
CA TRP A 3 -5.29 -64.11 -33.91
C TRP A 3 -4.29 -63.06 -34.46
N LEU A 4 -4.45 -61.84 -33.94
CA LEU A 4 -3.53 -60.68 -33.88
C LEU A 4 -3.60 -59.65 -35.02
N PHE A 5 -4.31 -58.53 -34.78
CA PHE A 5 -3.69 -57.20 -34.67
C PHE A 5 -4.72 -56.15 -34.17
N ARG A 6 -5.20 -56.28 -32.92
CA ARG A 6 -5.72 -55.13 -32.17
C ARG A 6 -4.51 -54.35 -31.66
N ARG A 7 -4.09 -53.31 -32.39
CA ARG A 7 -3.13 -52.32 -31.88
C ARG A 7 -3.77 -51.66 -30.66
N LYS A 8 -3.37 -52.12 -29.47
CA LYS A 8 -3.53 -51.37 -28.22
C LYS A 8 -2.80 -50.04 -28.44
N ILE A 9 -3.54 -48.94 -28.48
CA ILE A 9 -2.97 -47.64 -28.16
C ILE A 9 -2.70 -47.71 -26.66
N GLN A 10 -1.49 -48.16 -26.30
CA GLN A 10 -0.94 -47.88 -24.99
C GLN A 10 -0.73 -46.37 -24.96
N VAL A 11 -1.62 -45.66 -24.28
CA VAL A 11 -1.29 -44.34 -23.74
C VAL A 11 -0.24 -44.63 -22.67
N GLU A 12 1.03 -44.67 -23.09
CA GLU A 12 2.14 -44.55 -22.16
C GLU A 12 1.96 -43.20 -21.47
N THR A 13 1.48 -43.25 -20.23
CA THR A 13 1.61 -42.19 -19.23
C THR A 13 3.10 -41.91 -19.03
N ALA A 14 3.66 -41.11 -19.93
CA ALA A 14 5.03 -40.66 -19.90
C ALA A 14 5.03 -39.14 -19.78
N LYS A 15 5.13 -38.67 -18.53
CA LYS A 15 6.34 -38.02 -18.04
C LYS A 15 6.16 -37.72 -16.56
N SER A 16 7.07 -38.26 -15.76
CA SER A 16 7.28 -37.83 -14.38
C SER A 16 7.36 -36.31 -14.37
N VAL A 17 6.39 -35.68 -13.70
CA VAL A 17 6.49 -34.27 -13.36
C VAL A 17 7.77 -34.15 -12.55
N ALA A 18 8.75 -33.43 -13.09
CA ALA A 18 10.05 -33.28 -12.44
C ALA A 18 9.82 -32.79 -11.00
N GLU A 19 10.14 -33.60 -10.01
CA GLU A 19 9.93 -33.24 -8.62
C GLU A 19 10.81 -32.04 -8.27
N GLN A 20 10.17 -30.96 -7.80
CA GLN A 20 10.87 -29.76 -7.37
C GLN A 20 11.77 -30.10 -6.17
N LYS A 21 13.08 -29.99 -6.37
CA LYS A 21 14.11 -30.31 -5.37
C LYS A 21 14.45 -29.14 -4.45
N GLY A 22 14.21 -27.91 -4.88
CA GLY A 22 14.52 -26.70 -4.12
C GLY A 22 13.54 -26.51 -2.95
N ILE A 23 14.08 -26.18 -1.78
CA ILE A 23 13.30 -25.76 -0.62
C ILE A 23 13.43 -24.24 -0.51
N LEU A 24 12.30 -23.54 -0.37
CA LEU A 24 12.34 -22.10 -0.13
C LEU A 24 12.77 -21.85 1.31
N LYS A 25 13.69 -20.90 1.48
CA LYS A 25 14.04 -20.42 2.82
C LYS A 25 12.84 -19.60 3.33
N PRO A 26 12.18 -20.02 4.42
CA PRO A 26 11.16 -19.19 5.04
C PRO A 26 11.80 -17.92 5.60
N GLU A 27 11.10 -16.79 5.53
CA GLU A 27 11.55 -15.54 6.17
C GLU A 27 11.68 -15.71 7.69
N THR A 28 10.83 -16.55 8.29
CA THR A 28 10.87 -16.92 9.70
C THR A 28 11.52 -18.28 9.93
N HIS A 29 12.15 -18.50 11.09
CA HIS A 29 12.76 -19.79 11.47
C HIS A 29 11.78 -20.99 11.50
N VAL A 30 10.47 -20.73 11.47
CA VAL A 30 9.41 -21.73 11.44
C VAL A 30 8.66 -21.62 10.11
N TRP A 31 8.45 -22.74 9.43
CA TRP A 31 7.60 -22.80 8.25
C TRP A 31 6.14 -22.54 8.62
N ARG A 32 5.49 -21.63 7.89
CA ARG A 32 4.06 -21.36 8.02
C ARG A 32 3.42 -21.63 6.67
N GLU A 33 2.30 -22.36 6.66
CA GLU A 33 1.53 -22.58 5.44
C GLU A 33 0.98 -21.25 4.91
N GLU A 34 0.46 -20.40 5.80
CA GLU A 34 0.03 -19.06 5.47
C GLU A 34 1.21 -18.08 5.53
N VAL A 35 1.49 -17.42 4.41
CA VAL A 35 2.60 -16.48 4.31
C VAL A 35 2.14 -15.10 4.80
N PRO A 36 2.83 -14.50 5.79
CA PRO A 36 2.47 -13.19 6.32
C PRO A 36 2.56 -12.12 5.23
N HIS A 37 1.73 -11.08 5.33
CA HIS A 37 1.81 -9.93 4.43
C HIS A 37 3.17 -9.24 4.53
N PRO A 38 3.59 -8.53 3.45
CA PRO A 38 4.72 -7.62 3.51
C PRO A 38 4.59 -6.63 4.68
N GLU A 39 5.71 -6.22 5.25
CA GLU A 39 5.72 -5.25 6.33
C GLU A 39 5.07 -3.94 5.89
N HIS A 40 4.33 -3.29 6.81
CA HIS A 40 3.71 -1.98 6.59
C HIS A 40 2.68 -1.90 5.45
N LEU A 41 2.17 -3.03 4.94
CA LEU A 41 1.20 -3.06 3.84
C LEU A 41 0.01 -2.11 4.04
N SER A 42 -0.54 -2.04 5.26
CA SER A 42 -1.67 -1.16 5.62
C SER A 42 -1.34 0.33 5.57
N GLU A 43 -0.06 0.71 5.63
CA GLU A 43 0.39 2.09 5.48
C GLU A 43 0.47 2.51 4.01
N PHE A 44 0.70 1.57 3.07
CA PHE A 44 0.81 1.90 1.64
C PHE A 44 -0.50 2.50 1.11
N GLY A 45 -1.64 1.93 1.50
CA GLY A 45 -2.96 2.47 1.18
C GLY A 45 -3.21 3.86 1.77
N LYS A 46 -2.63 4.19 2.93
CA LYS A 46 -2.69 5.53 3.52
C LYS A 46 -1.87 6.53 2.71
N PHE A 47 -0.62 6.20 2.38
CA PHE A 47 0.23 7.05 1.55
C PHE A 47 -0.40 7.35 0.19
N TYR A 48 -1.02 6.36 -0.44
CA TYR A 48 -1.75 6.58 -1.69
C TYR A 48 -2.89 7.59 -1.55
N ARG A 49 -3.65 7.56 -0.45
CA ARG A 49 -4.79 8.47 -0.24
C ARG A 49 -4.38 9.88 0.21
N GLU A 50 -3.33 9.99 1.01
CA GLU A 50 -2.98 11.24 1.71
C GLU A 50 -1.88 12.03 0.99
N ASN A 51 -0.99 11.38 0.23
CA ASN A 51 0.10 12.05 -0.45
C ASN A 51 -0.23 12.30 -1.92
N ALA A 52 -0.48 13.55 -2.28
CA ALA A 52 -0.87 13.96 -3.63
C ALA A 52 0.13 13.54 -4.72
N VAL A 53 1.44 13.51 -4.42
CA VAL A 53 2.47 13.10 -5.38
C VAL A 53 2.38 11.59 -5.64
N VAL A 54 2.22 10.79 -4.59
CA VAL A 54 2.03 9.34 -4.72
C VAL A 54 0.72 9.06 -5.47
N TYR A 55 -0.37 9.71 -5.07
CA TYR A 55 -1.67 9.57 -5.73
C TYR A 55 -1.57 9.86 -7.23
N SER A 56 -0.98 11.00 -7.61
CA SER A 56 -0.83 11.39 -9.01
C SER A 56 0.04 10.40 -9.78
N ALA A 57 1.21 10.03 -9.24
CA ALA A 57 2.14 9.12 -9.92
C ALA A 57 1.51 7.76 -10.20
N ILE A 58 0.85 7.16 -9.21
CA ILE A 58 0.17 5.86 -9.34
C ILE A 58 -0.96 5.95 -10.36
N ASN A 59 -1.81 6.98 -10.29
CA ASN A 59 -2.93 7.12 -11.23
C ASN A 59 -2.46 7.39 -12.66
N SER A 60 -1.45 8.24 -12.85
CA SER A 60 -0.85 8.49 -14.16
C SER A 60 -0.27 7.21 -14.77
N LEU A 61 0.50 6.43 -14.01
CA LEU A 61 1.05 5.17 -14.48
C LEU A 61 -0.03 4.13 -14.81
N ALA A 62 -1.03 3.97 -13.93
CA ALA A 62 -2.14 3.05 -14.19
C ALA A 62 -2.91 3.43 -15.47
N ASN A 63 -3.15 4.72 -15.70
CA ASN A 63 -3.81 5.21 -16.91
C ASN A 63 -2.92 5.04 -18.15
N MET A 64 -1.61 5.17 -18.05
CA MET A 64 -0.70 4.89 -19.17
C MET A 64 -0.66 3.40 -19.54
N ILE A 65 -0.77 2.51 -18.55
CA ILE A 65 -0.71 1.06 -18.76
C ILE A 65 -2.04 0.53 -19.31
N VAL A 66 -3.15 0.87 -18.65
CA VAL A 66 -4.47 0.24 -18.90
C VAL A 66 -5.46 1.21 -19.53
N GLY A 67 -5.20 2.52 -19.50
CA GLY A 67 -6.17 3.52 -19.92
C GLY A 67 -6.49 3.51 -21.42
N VAL A 68 -5.65 2.89 -22.24
CA VAL A 68 -5.93 2.66 -23.67
C VAL A 68 -6.91 1.50 -23.91
N GLY A 69 -7.24 0.74 -22.87
CA GLY A 69 -8.04 -0.49 -22.96
C GLY A 69 -7.21 -1.69 -23.41
N TYR A 70 -7.91 -2.69 -23.94
CA TYR A 70 -7.33 -3.91 -24.48
C TYR A 70 -7.99 -4.22 -25.82
N PHE A 71 -7.32 -5.07 -26.61
CA PHE A 71 -7.89 -5.63 -27.82
C PHE A 71 -7.72 -7.15 -27.78
N THR A 72 -8.76 -7.87 -28.18
CA THR A 72 -8.75 -9.33 -28.24
C THR A 72 -8.35 -9.77 -29.64
N GLU A 73 -7.32 -10.60 -29.74
CA GLU A 73 -6.98 -11.32 -30.98
C GLU A 73 -7.49 -12.76 -30.90
N ALA A 74 -8.18 -13.23 -31.95
CA ALA A 74 -8.60 -14.62 -32.07
C ALA A 74 -8.64 -15.06 -33.54
N GLU A 75 -8.33 -16.33 -33.80
CA GLU A 75 -8.41 -16.93 -35.13
C GLU A 75 -9.87 -17.12 -35.59
N ASP A 76 -10.76 -17.45 -34.65
CA ASP A 76 -12.20 -17.58 -34.89
C ASP A 76 -12.93 -16.32 -34.47
N GLN A 77 -13.65 -15.72 -35.42
CA GLN A 77 -14.48 -14.55 -35.21
C GLN A 77 -15.55 -14.75 -34.14
N ARG A 78 -16.13 -15.95 -34.03
CA ARG A 78 -17.13 -16.25 -32.98
C ARG A 78 -16.52 -16.25 -31.59
N ALA A 79 -15.30 -16.77 -31.45
CA ALA A 79 -14.57 -16.75 -30.19
C ALA A 79 -14.23 -15.31 -29.78
N LYS A 80 -13.82 -14.47 -30.75
CA LYS A 80 -13.59 -13.04 -30.51
C LYS A 80 -14.84 -12.34 -29.96
N GLU A 81 -15.97 -12.49 -30.64
CA GLU A 81 -17.24 -11.87 -30.24
C GLU A 81 -17.71 -12.35 -28.86
N ALA A 82 -17.50 -13.63 -28.54
CA ALA A 82 -17.83 -14.18 -27.23
C ALA A 82 -16.98 -13.58 -26.10
N VAL A 83 -15.67 -13.41 -26.33
CA VAL A 83 -14.76 -12.80 -25.35
C VAL A 83 -15.04 -11.32 -25.18
N ASP A 84 -15.21 -10.58 -26.27
CA ASP A 84 -15.48 -9.14 -26.25
C ASP A 84 -16.82 -8.86 -25.54
N SER A 85 -17.87 -9.63 -25.84
CA SER A 85 -19.17 -9.53 -25.16
C SER A 85 -19.10 -9.88 -23.68
N TYR A 86 -18.31 -10.90 -23.33
CA TYR A 86 -18.06 -11.25 -21.93
C TYR A 86 -17.36 -10.12 -21.18
N ALA A 87 -16.31 -9.57 -21.78
CA ALA A 87 -15.46 -8.58 -21.16
C ALA A 87 -16.20 -7.24 -20.97
N GLU A 88 -17.07 -6.86 -21.90
CA GLU A 88 -18.02 -5.75 -21.74
C GLU A 88 -18.99 -6.01 -20.59
N LYS A 89 -19.60 -7.21 -20.53
CA LYS A 89 -20.57 -7.59 -19.49
C LYS A 89 -19.98 -7.54 -18.08
N VAL A 90 -18.74 -7.98 -17.90
CA VAL A 90 -18.09 -7.98 -16.57
C VAL A 90 -17.45 -6.65 -16.21
N GLY A 91 -17.38 -5.69 -17.15
CA GLY A 91 -16.68 -4.42 -16.93
C GLY A 91 -15.17 -4.61 -16.79
N LEU A 92 -14.57 -5.40 -17.68
CA LEU A 92 -13.16 -5.80 -17.57
C LEU A 92 -12.20 -4.61 -17.49
N ASP A 93 -12.45 -3.52 -18.24
CA ASP A 93 -11.63 -2.31 -18.21
C ASP A 93 -11.50 -1.71 -16.79
N GLN A 94 -12.62 -1.63 -16.08
CA GLN A 94 -12.65 -1.06 -14.73
C GLN A 94 -11.90 -1.97 -13.75
N ILE A 95 -12.09 -3.28 -13.89
CA ILE A 95 -11.38 -4.29 -13.09
C ILE A 95 -9.88 -4.19 -13.35
N MET A 96 -9.43 -4.11 -14.61
CA MET A 96 -8.01 -4.02 -14.93
C MET A 96 -7.38 -2.74 -14.40
N ILE A 97 -8.06 -1.59 -14.48
CA ILE A 97 -7.57 -0.34 -13.89
C ILE A 97 -7.41 -0.47 -12.38
N GLN A 98 -8.39 -1.07 -11.69
CA GLN A 98 -8.32 -1.29 -10.24
C GLN A 98 -7.21 -2.27 -9.85
N THR A 99 -7.10 -3.38 -10.56
CA THR A 99 -6.05 -4.40 -10.39
C THR A 99 -4.67 -3.79 -10.61
N CYS A 100 -4.48 -3.01 -11.67
CA CYS A 100 -3.21 -2.33 -11.94
C CYS A 100 -2.85 -1.35 -10.82
N LYS A 101 -3.78 -0.51 -10.37
CA LYS A 101 -3.53 0.38 -9.23
C LYS A 101 -3.15 -0.41 -7.97
N SER A 102 -3.87 -1.49 -7.68
CA SER A 102 -3.57 -2.36 -6.54
C SER A 102 -2.16 -2.96 -6.63
N MET A 103 -1.76 -3.45 -7.82
CA MET A 103 -0.40 -3.94 -8.06
C MET A 103 0.66 -2.85 -7.85
N LEU A 104 0.42 -1.64 -8.34
CA LEU A 104 1.37 -0.54 -8.19
C LEU A 104 1.48 -0.04 -6.74
N ILE A 105 0.41 -0.12 -5.95
CA ILE A 105 0.38 0.29 -4.53
C ILE A 105 0.98 -0.78 -3.64
N TYR A 106 0.50 -2.02 -3.75
CA TYR A 106 0.73 -3.12 -2.81
C TYR A 106 1.66 -4.21 -3.33
N GLY A 107 2.03 -4.17 -4.61
CA GLY A 107 2.83 -5.21 -5.27
C GLY A 107 2.02 -6.38 -5.81
N TYR A 108 0.76 -6.52 -5.41
CA TYR A 108 -0.13 -7.57 -5.89
C TYR A 108 -1.60 -7.14 -5.86
N ALA A 109 -2.45 -7.91 -6.54
CA ALA A 109 -3.89 -7.68 -6.59
C ALA A 109 -4.64 -9.02 -6.71
N PRO A 110 -5.32 -9.47 -5.63
CA PRO A 110 -6.18 -10.64 -5.69
C PRO A 110 -7.51 -10.30 -6.36
N VAL A 111 -7.92 -11.09 -7.35
CA VAL A 111 -9.23 -10.98 -8.00
C VAL A 111 -9.96 -12.32 -7.84
N GLU A 112 -11.08 -12.31 -7.12
CA GLU A 112 -11.96 -13.45 -6.97
C GLU A 112 -12.67 -13.76 -8.28
N ARG A 113 -12.67 -15.04 -8.64
CA ARG A 113 -13.36 -15.61 -9.80
C ARG A 113 -14.47 -16.52 -9.29
N PHE A 114 -15.72 -16.15 -9.55
CA PHE A 114 -16.89 -16.89 -9.11
C PHE A 114 -17.97 -16.96 -10.20
N TRP A 115 -18.91 -17.90 -10.10
CA TRP A 115 -19.98 -18.06 -11.08
C TRP A 115 -21.28 -17.42 -10.61
N GLN A 116 -21.89 -16.61 -11.46
CA GLN A 116 -23.21 -16.03 -11.25
C GLN A 116 -24.08 -16.27 -12.48
N ASN A 117 -25.19 -17.01 -12.34
CA ASN A 117 -26.11 -17.32 -13.44
C ASN A 117 -25.39 -17.82 -14.71
N SER A 118 -24.48 -18.78 -14.54
CA SER A 118 -23.64 -19.35 -15.62
C SER A 118 -22.69 -18.37 -16.32
N THR A 119 -22.52 -17.16 -15.78
CA THR A 119 -21.52 -16.19 -16.21
C THR A 119 -20.39 -16.16 -15.19
N LEU A 120 -19.15 -16.19 -15.66
CA LEU A 120 -17.99 -15.98 -14.82
C LEU A 120 -17.93 -14.51 -14.40
N MET A 121 -17.83 -14.25 -13.11
CA MET A 121 -17.72 -12.90 -12.58
C MET A 121 -16.38 -12.72 -11.88
N LEU A 122 -15.90 -11.48 -11.91
CA LEU A 122 -14.62 -11.09 -11.35
C LEU A 122 -14.84 -10.02 -10.29
N LYS A 123 -14.19 -10.17 -9.14
CA LYS A 123 -14.28 -9.23 -8.03
C LYS A 123 -12.90 -8.97 -7.44
N PRO A 124 -12.33 -7.77 -7.66
CA PRO A 124 -11.13 -7.34 -6.96
C PRO A 124 -11.34 -7.39 -5.44
N LEU A 125 -10.42 -8.04 -4.73
CA LEU A 125 -10.42 -8.12 -3.27
C LEU A 125 -9.35 -7.17 -2.69
N PRO A 126 -9.57 -6.61 -1.48
CA PRO A 126 -8.55 -5.81 -0.81
C PRO A 126 -7.29 -6.64 -0.51
N PRO A 127 -6.10 -6.26 -1.01
CA PRO A 127 -4.86 -7.02 -0.82
C PRO A 127 -4.51 -7.29 0.64
N GLU A 128 -4.82 -6.33 1.52
CA GLU A 128 -4.58 -6.38 2.96
C GLU A 128 -5.37 -7.48 3.70
N THR A 129 -6.33 -8.11 3.02
CA THR A 129 -7.21 -9.12 3.63
C THR A 129 -6.91 -10.54 3.15
N VAL A 130 -6.12 -10.72 2.08
CA VAL A 130 -5.96 -12.01 1.39
C VAL A 130 -4.53 -12.53 1.51
N TYR A 131 -4.38 -13.66 2.19
CA TYR A 131 -3.13 -14.33 2.47
C TYR A 131 -2.88 -15.47 1.48
N VAL A 132 -1.64 -15.65 1.05
CA VAL A 132 -1.23 -16.78 0.23
C VAL A 132 -0.93 -17.99 1.12
N ARG A 133 -1.44 -19.16 0.75
CA ARG A 133 -1.07 -20.44 1.36
C ARG A 133 -0.10 -21.19 0.45
N MET A 134 1.06 -21.55 0.97
CA MET A 134 2.16 -22.12 0.20
C MET A 134 2.81 -23.29 0.95
N ASN A 135 3.25 -24.29 0.21
CA ASN A 135 4.00 -25.40 0.78
C ASN A 135 5.52 -25.09 0.86
N PRO A 136 6.31 -25.93 1.55
CA PRO A 136 7.76 -25.75 1.68
C PRO A 136 8.57 -25.64 0.39
N LYS A 137 8.00 -26.11 -0.73
CA LYS A 137 8.62 -26.11 -2.05
C LYS A 137 8.26 -24.87 -2.87
N GLY A 138 7.36 -24.03 -2.37
CA GLY A 138 6.91 -22.82 -3.06
C GLY A 138 5.66 -22.99 -3.91
N GLU A 139 4.97 -24.13 -3.81
CA GLU A 139 3.72 -24.33 -4.54
C GLU A 139 2.56 -23.70 -3.76
N VAL A 140 1.77 -22.88 -4.45
CA VAL A 140 0.57 -22.25 -3.90
C VAL A 140 -0.53 -23.30 -3.75
N LEU A 141 -0.96 -23.52 -2.51
CA LEU A 141 -2.06 -24.42 -2.16
C LEU A 141 -3.42 -23.74 -2.36
N GLY A 142 -3.47 -22.43 -2.14
CA GLY A 142 -4.66 -21.60 -2.26
C GLY A 142 -4.50 -20.28 -1.50
N TYR A 143 -5.62 -19.69 -1.14
CA TYR A 143 -5.65 -18.38 -0.47
C TYR A 143 -6.59 -18.40 0.73
N THR A 144 -6.38 -17.47 1.65
CA THR A 144 -7.22 -17.28 2.83
C THR A 144 -7.55 -15.81 2.94
N GLN A 145 -8.83 -15.44 3.00
CA GLN A 145 -9.24 -14.09 3.33
C GLN A 145 -9.66 -13.99 4.79
N LYS A 146 -9.16 -12.96 5.50
CA LYS A 146 -9.52 -12.66 6.89
C LYS A 146 -10.11 -11.26 6.98
N VAL A 147 -11.36 -11.16 7.42
CA VAL A 147 -12.09 -9.89 7.54
C VAL A 147 -12.97 -9.92 8.79
N PHE A 148 -12.76 -8.98 9.72
CA PHE A 148 -13.56 -8.82 10.95
C PHE A 148 -13.81 -10.13 11.73
N GLY A 149 -12.80 -10.99 11.82
CA GLY A 149 -12.89 -12.29 12.52
C GLY A 149 -13.50 -13.43 11.68
N ASN A 150 -14.02 -13.15 10.49
CA ASN A 150 -14.42 -14.17 9.52
C ASN A 150 -13.21 -14.62 8.70
N GLN A 151 -13.16 -15.92 8.40
CA GLN A 151 -12.16 -16.52 7.55
C GLN A 151 -12.83 -17.26 6.39
N VAL A 152 -12.42 -16.95 5.17
CA VAL A 152 -12.85 -17.63 3.94
C VAL A 152 -11.62 -18.23 3.29
N ASN A 153 -11.68 -19.51 2.95
CA ASN A 153 -10.59 -20.20 2.27
C ASN A 153 -10.96 -20.35 0.79
N PHE A 154 -10.04 -19.95 -0.09
CA PHE A 154 -10.14 -20.13 -1.53
C PHE A 154 -9.15 -21.19 -1.99
N THR A 155 -9.56 -21.96 -3.00
CA THR A 155 -8.68 -22.79 -3.81
C THR A 155 -7.84 -21.92 -4.75
N LYS A 156 -6.77 -22.50 -5.32
CA LYS A 156 -5.90 -21.80 -6.26
C LYS A 156 -6.63 -21.27 -7.51
N ASP A 157 -7.72 -21.93 -7.92
CA ASP A 157 -8.44 -21.61 -9.16
C ASP A 157 -9.56 -20.57 -8.95
N GLU A 158 -9.85 -20.20 -7.69
CA GLU A 158 -10.86 -19.21 -7.33
C GLU A 158 -10.30 -17.78 -7.24
N ILE A 159 -8.98 -17.61 -7.19
CA ILE A 159 -8.33 -16.29 -7.18
C ILE A 159 -7.37 -16.18 -8.34
N ILE A 160 -7.51 -15.13 -9.14
CA ILE A 160 -6.50 -14.68 -10.08
C ILE A 160 -5.54 -13.78 -9.30
N TRP A 161 -4.28 -14.21 -9.20
CA TRP A 161 -3.26 -13.53 -8.41
C TRP A 161 -2.34 -12.72 -9.32
N PHE A 162 -2.59 -11.41 -9.39
CA PHE A 162 -1.72 -10.51 -10.15
C PHE A 162 -0.55 -10.05 -9.28
N CYS A 163 0.67 -10.18 -9.78
CA CYS A 163 1.90 -9.75 -9.08
C CYS A 163 2.72 -8.78 -9.94
N HIS A 164 3.31 -7.80 -9.28
CA HIS A 164 4.25 -6.84 -9.86
C HIS A 164 5.63 -7.01 -9.22
N ASN A 165 6.71 -6.93 -9.99
CA ASN A 165 8.09 -7.10 -9.50
C ASN A 165 8.27 -8.35 -8.63
N PHE A 166 7.75 -9.49 -9.10
CA PHE A 166 7.82 -10.76 -8.39
C PHE A 166 9.28 -11.19 -8.16
N MET A 167 9.58 -11.61 -6.92
CA MET A 167 10.91 -12.10 -6.53
C MET A 167 10.83 -13.60 -6.15
N PRO A 168 11.82 -14.41 -6.56
CA PRO A 168 11.85 -15.82 -6.18
C PRO A 168 11.80 -16.01 -4.66
N GLY A 169 10.86 -16.83 -4.19
CA GLY A 169 10.67 -17.13 -2.77
C GLY A 169 9.70 -16.21 -2.03
N MET A 170 9.27 -15.10 -2.64
CA MET A 170 8.22 -14.23 -2.09
C MET A 170 6.93 -14.43 -2.89
N PRO A 171 5.82 -14.86 -2.27
CA PRO A 171 4.55 -15.03 -3.00
C PRO A 171 3.86 -13.71 -3.32
N TYR A 172 4.25 -12.64 -2.63
CA TYR A 172 3.79 -11.28 -2.87
C TYR A 172 4.77 -10.58 -3.83
N GLY A 173 4.24 -9.69 -4.66
CA GLY A 173 5.07 -8.78 -5.45
C GLY A 173 5.46 -7.53 -4.66
N VAL A 174 6.25 -6.66 -5.27
CA VAL A 174 6.73 -5.40 -4.68
C VAL A 174 6.06 -4.21 -5.37
N GLY A 175 5.36 -3.41 -4.56
CA GLY A 175 4.69 -2.19 -5.02
C GLY A 175 5.68 -1.03 -5.21
N LEU A 176 5.26 0.04 -5.86
CA LEU A 176 6.09 1.25 -6.03
C LEU A 176 6.22 2.06 -4.74
N ILE A 177 5.29 1.91 -3.79
CA ILE A 177 5.32 2.64 -2.51
C ILE A 177 6.31 2.00 -1.54
N GLU A 178 6.41 0.68 -1.53
CA GLU A 178 7.28 -0.09 -0.63
C GLU A 178 8.75 0.40 -0.61
N PRO A 179 9.47 0.54 -1.74
CA PRO A 179 10.87 0.98 -1.73
C PRO A 179 11.05 2.44 -1.29
N ILE A 180 10.02 3.28 -1.40
CA ILE A 180 10.07 4.70 -1.01
C ILE A 180 9.39 4.97 0.34
N TYR A 181 8.86 3.94 1.00
CA TYR A 181 8.08 4.07 2.23
C TYR A 181 8.82 4.84 3.33
N THR A 182 10.08 4.50 3.58
CA THR A 182 10.92 5.17 4.58
C THR A 182 11.12 6.65 4.25
N LEU A 183 11.31 6.98 2.96
CA LEU A 183 11.44 8.36 2.50
C LEU A 183 10.14 9.14 2.71
N LEU A 184 8.98 8.52 2.42
CA LEU A 184 7.68 9.12 2.64
C LEU A 184 7.43 9.40 4.14
N LYS A 185 7.82 8.49 5.03
CA LYS A 185 7.76 8.72 6.48
C LYS A 185 8.62 9.88 6.93
N TYR A 186 9.88 9.95 6.46
CA TYR A 186 10.75 11.07 6.81
C TYR A 186 10.25 12.39 6.26
N LYS A 187 9.71 12.41 5.04
CA LYS A 187 9.08 13.61 4.47
C LYS A 187 7.94 14.11 5.36
N ASN A 188 7.02 13.23 5.77
CA ASN A 188 5.90 13.63 6.63
C ASN A 188 6.39 14.18 7.97
N LYS A 189 7.38 13.53 8.59
CA LYS A 189 7.98 13.98 9.84
C LYS A 189 8.66 15.34 9.70
N ILE A 190 9.41 15.55 8.63
CA ILE A 190 10.05 16.84 8.34
C ILE A 190 9.00 17.94 8.17
N LEU A 191 7.89 17.67 7.49
CA LEU A 191 6.81 18.65 7.34
C LEU A 191 6.19 19.02 8.69
N GLU A 192 5.93 18.03 9.56
CA GLU A 192 5.45 18.29 10.93
C GLU A 192 6.44 19.14 11.74
N ASP A 193 7.73 18.81 11.66
CA ASP A 193 8.77 19.50 12.41
C ASP A 193 9.01 20.93 11.88
N ILE A 194 8.96 21.14 10.57
CA ILE A 194 9.00 22.48 9.97
C ILE A 194 7.80 23.31 10.43
N CYS A 195 6.59 22.75 10.45
CA CYS A 195 5.42 23.47 10.95
C CYS A 195 5.62 23.90 12.42
N LYS A 196 6.16 23.02 13.28
CA LYS A 196 6.48 23.38 14.67
C LYS A 196 7.55 24.48 14.75
N ILE A 197 8.59 24.42 13.93
CA ILE A 197 9.65 25.44 13.89
C ILE A 197 9.05 26.78 13.45
N VAL A 198 8.26 26.81 12.38
CA VAL A 198 7.61 28.03 11.88
C VAL A 198 6.68 28.61 12.95
N HIS A 199 5.87 27.78 13.62
CA HIS A 199 5.02 28.24 14.72
C HIS A 199 5.82 28.87 15.87
N ARG A 200 6.92 28.22 16.28
CA ARG A 200 7.80 28.78 17.33
C ARG A 200 8.51 30.05 16.89
N TYR A 201 8.87 30.16 15.61
CA TYR A 201 9.52 31.36 15.08
C TYR A 201 8.54 32.53 14.97
N ALA A 202 7.33 32.28 14.48
CA ALA A 202 6.28 33.30 14.38
C ALA A 202 5.75 33.75 15.75
N SER A 203 5.80 32.88 16.76
CA SER A 203 5.42 33.17 18.13
C SER A 203 6.50 32.66 19.09
N PRO A 204 7.63 33.39 19.23
CA PRO A 204 8.72 32.99 20.09
C PRO A 204 8.26 32.88 21.55
N LEU A 205 8.84 31.92 22.27
CA LEU A 205 8.63 31.81 23.71
C LEU A 205 9.34 32.98 24.38
N ASN A 206 8.55 33.90 24.92
CA ASN A 206 9.06 35.02 25.68
C ASN A 206 9.25 34.59 27.14
N ILE A 207 10.48 34.75 27.65
CA ILE A 207 10.77 34.56 29.08
C ILE A 207 10.60 35.92 29.75
N TRP A 208 9.50 36.07 30.47
CA TRP A 208 9.21 37.29 31.21
C TRP A 208 9.79 37.20 32.62
N ILE A 209 10.77 38.04 32.93
CA ILE A 209 11.43 38.10 34.24
C ILE A 209 11.01 39.40 34.90
N THR A 210 10.50 39.33 36.13
CA THR A 210 10.13 40.50 36.92
C THR A 210 10.59 40.36 38.37
N ARG A 211 10.87 41.50 39.01
CA ARG A 211 11.10 41.58 40.46
C ARG A 211 9.78 41.74 41.25
N ALA A 212 8.68 42.07 40.56
CA ALA A 212 7.35 42.23 41.14
C ALA A 212 6.58 40.90 41.17
N ASP A 213 5.35 40.92 41.65
CA ASP A 213 4.48 39.75 41.66
C ASP A 213 4.18 39.23 40.26
N VAL A 214 4.33 37.91 40.07
CA VAL A 214 4.19 37.21 38.78
C VAL A 214 2.73 37.20 38.31
N ALA A 215 1.77 37.14 39.24
CA ALA A 215 0.35 37.09 38.87
C ALA A 215 -0.10 38.41 38.21
N SER A 216 0.38 39.54 38.73
CA SER A 216 0.12 40.86 38.17
C SER A 216 0.67 41.01 36.74
N LEU A 217 1.89 40.53 36.49
CA LEU A 217 2.50 40.54 35.15
C LEU A 217 1.77 39.61 34.18
N LYS A 218 1.39 38.42 34.64
CA LYS A 218 0.66 37.44 33.85
C LYS A 218 -0.70 38.00 33.39
N GLN A 219 -1.43 38.65 34.30
CA GLN A 219 -2.72 39.27 33.96
C GLN A 219 -2.58 40.37 32.91
N ALA A 220 -1.53 41.20 33.00
CA ALA A 220 -1.24 42.23 32.00
C ALA A 220 -0.92 41.65 30.61
N ILE A 221 -0.25 40.49 30.55
CA ILE A 221 0.08 39.80 29.30
C ILE A 221 -1.16 39.11 28.70
N GLU A 222 -2.00 38.47 29.52
CA GLU A 222 -3.18 37.72 29.06
C GLU A 222 -4.34 38.61 28.60
N GLN A 223 -4.46 39.83 29.15
CA GLN A 223 -5.52 40.78 28.79
C GLN A 223 -5.16 41.67 27.58
N ARG A 224 -3.98 41.47 27.01
CA ARG A 224 -3.41 42.26 25.93
C ARG A 224 -4.16 42.04 24.61
N GLN A 225 -4.38 43.11 23.84
CA GLN A 225 -4.82 43.01 22.44
C GLN A 225 -3.63 42.80 21.50
N PRO A 226 -3.82 42.20 20.30
CA PRO A 226 -2.78 42.19 19.27
C PRO A 226 -2.23 43.62 19.06
N ASP A 227 -0.91 43.78 19.02
CA ASP A 227 -0.16 45.04 18.78
C ASP A 227 -0.03 46.06 19.94
N GLU A 228 -0.41 45.73 21.17
CA GLU A 228 -0.29 46.65 22.32
C GLU A 228 1.07 46.55 23.04
N ASP A 229 1.80 47.64 23.32
CA ASP A 229 3.10 47.57 24.02
C ASP A 229 2.94 47.24 25.53
N ILE A 230 3.90 46.50 26.11
CA ILE A 230 3.89 46.16 27.53
C ILE A 230 4.60 47.27 28.33
N PHE A 231 3.84 48.03 29.11
CA PHE A 231 4.36 49.04 30.03
C PHE A 231 4.44 48.47 31.46
N ILE A 232 5.66 48.28 31.98
CA ILE A 232 5.88 47.90 33.39
C ILE A 232 6.08 49.17 34.21
N GLY A 233 5.11 49.53 35.03
CA GLY A 233 5.23 50.66 35.97
C GLY A 233 6.13 50.33 37.16
N ARG A 234 6.98 51.29 37.56
CA ARG A 234 8.01 51.23 38.64
C ARG A 234 9.28 50.42 38.34
N ALA A 235 9.67 50.26 37.08
CA ALA A 235 11.02 49.82 36.75
C ALA A 235 11.98 51.03 36.73
N ALA A 236 13.13 50.95 37.40
CA ALA A 236 14.20 51.91 37.13
C ALA A 236 14.69 51.70 35.67
N PRO A 237 15.28 52.71 35.00
CA PRO A 237 15.76 52.59 33.62
C PRO A 237 16.70 51.38 33.38
N GLU A 238 17.36 50.93 34.44
CA GLU A 238 18.30 49.79 34.48
C GLU A 238 17.65 48.41 34.73
N ASP A 239 16.33 48.35 34.96
CA ASP A 239 15.61 47.11 35.31
C ASP A 239 14.86 46.47 34.13
N ILE A 240 14.80 47.12 32.97
CA ILE A 240 14.08 46.62 31.78
C ILE A 240 15.04 45.78 30.95
N ASN A 241 14.91 44.45 31.02
CA ASN A 241 15.67 43.51 30.19
C ASN A 241 14.73 42.60 29.41
N VAL A 242 14.50 42.90 28.14
CA VAL A 242 13.72 42.05 27.24
C VAL A 242 14.68 41.09 26.56
N LYS A 243 14.62 39.82 26.96
CA LYS A 243 15.31 38.73 26.26
C LYS A 243 14.31 37.91 25.48
N THR A 244 14.19 38.19 24.19
CA THR A 244 13.59 37.25 23.26
C THR A 244 14.57 36.10 23.10
N LEU A 245 14.08 34.86 23.29
CA LEU A 245 14.91 33.69 23.08
C LEU A 245 15.07 33.52 21.56
N GLU A 246 16.12 34.11 20.99
CA GLU A 246 16.48 33.91 19.59
C GLU A 246 16.88 32.46 19.39
N MET A 247 15.96 31.66 18.85
CA MET A 247 16.29 30.36 18.29
C MET A 247 16.75 30.60 16.85
N ASP A 248 18.06 30.82 16.64
CA ASP A 248 18.64 30.80 15.29
C ASP A 248 18.80 29.33 14.82
N PRO A 249 18.04 28.86 13.81
CA PRO A 249 18.22 27.52 13.25
C PRO A 249 19.53 27.34 12.48
N ARG A 250 20.31 28.41 12.27
CA ARG A 250 21.67 28.40 11.69
C ARG A 250 22.77 28.48 12.74
N GLY A 251 22.40 28.48 14.03
CA GLY A 251 23.33 28.70 15.14
C GLY A 251 24.51 27.72 15.13
N ARG A 252 25.72 28.29 15.13
CA ARG A 252 26.93 27.64 15.61
C ARG A 252 26.80 27.26 17.07
#